data_AF-A0A1G1KAT0-F1
#
_entry.id   AF-A0A1G1KAT0-F1
#
_cell.length_a   1.000
_cell.length_b   1.000
_cell.length_c   1.000
_cell.angle_alpha   90.00
_cell.angle_beta   90.00
_cell.angle_gamma   90.00
#
_symmetry.space_group_name_H-M   'P 1'
#
loop_
_entity.id
_entity.type
_entity.pdbx_description
1 polymer ?
#
loop_
_entity_poly.entity_id
_entity_poly.type
_entity_poly.pdbx_seq_one_letter_code
_entity_poly.pdbx_strand_id
1 'polypeptide(L)'
;MRAQAAGPHWEGSAEGVAYSDFNHHLAGIFILMVGLTELWGALGIGMLAWSRFLLPAAMFGAGVFLLIWSDHEAWPIGSMSLAQTLLGGDWEIVQHKSYAVLLLSVGMIEGLRWLGRLRHVFWSIPFPAFAIIGGLMLFLHSHGDHPSAHKIALDHAIMGTLAVAAGFCKLVSVRTTMPSGTNHVSRWDLAWAGFIVLIGLQLLFYSE
;
A
#
# COMPACT_ATOMS: atom_id res chain seq x y z
N MET A 1 3.01 36.82 -20.40
CA MET A 1 2.38 36.70 -19.07
C MET A 1 0.88 36.67 -19.26
N ARG A 2 0.25 35.49 -19.21
CA ARG A 2 -1.20 35.35 -19.11
C ARG A 2 -1.49 34.93 -17.68
N ALA A 3 -2.33 35.71 -17.00
CA ALA A 3 -2.79 35.45 -15.65
C ALA A 3 -3.47 34.08 -15.61
N GLN A 4 -2.96 33.19 -14.76
CA GLN A 4 -3.70 32.01 -14.32
C GLN A 4 -4.91 32.52 -13.53
N ALA A 5 -6.10 32.15 -13.99
CA ALA A 5 -7.31 32.31 -13.20
C ALA A 5 -7.18 31.39 -11.98
N ALA A 6 -7.00 31.99 -10.81
CA ALA A 6 -7.06 31.29 -9.53
C ALA A 6 -8.51 30.87 -9.28
N GLY A 7 -8.89 29.70 -9.82
CA GLY A 7 -9.95 28.91 -9.20
C GLY A 7 -9.50 28.48 -7.80
N PRO A 8 -10.43 28.08 -6.91
CA PRO A 8 -10.04 27.49 -5.64
C PRO A 8 -9.10 26.31 -5.92
N HIS A 9 -7.96 26.30 -5.24
CA HIS A 9 -6.99 25.22 -5.31
C HIS A 9 -7.70 23.93 -4.88
N TRP A 10 -7.71 22.89 -5.74
CA TRP A 10 -8.39 21.62 -5.44
C TRP A 10 -7.83 21.00 -4.17
N GLU A 11 -6.50 20.95 -4.06
CA GLU A 11 -5.83 20.53 -2.83
C GLU A 11 -6.15 21.52 -1.70
N GLY A 12 -6.68 21.00 -0.59
CA GLY A 12 -7.12 21.80 0.56
C GLY A 12 -8.51 22.41 0.43
N SER A 13 -9.21 22.22 -0.70
CA SER A 13 -10.66 22.45 -0.77
C SER A 13 -11.43 21.39 0.04
N ALA A 14 -12.68 21.67 0.39
CA ALA A 14 -13.50 20.69 1.11
C ALA A 14 -13.71 19.40 0.30
N GLU A 15 -13.85 19.54 -1.02
CA GLU A 15 -14.00 18.44 -1.95
C GLU A 15 -12.70 17.63 -2.09
N GLY A 16 -11.54 18.31 -2.19
CA GLY A 16 -10.22 17.67 -2.27
C GLY A 16 -9.90 16.89 -1.00
N VAL A 17 -10.13 17.49 0.17
CA VAL A 17 -9.96 16.82 1.48
C VAL A 17 -10.88 15.60 1.58
N ALA A 18 -12.16 15.72 1.23
CA ALA A 18 -13.08 14.59 1.27
C ALA A 18 -12.65 13.45 0.31
N TYR A 19 -12.08 13.81 -0.85
CA TYR A 19 -11.55 12.85 -1.81
C TYR A 19 -10.31 12.13 -1.28
N SER A 20 -9.38 12.87 -0.70
CA SER A 20 -8.17 12.34 -0.05
C SER A 20 -8.51 11.43 1.13
N ASP A 21 -9.39 11.85 2.04
CA ASP A 21 -9.86 11.05 3.18
C ASP A 21 -10.50 9.74 2.71
N PHE A 22 -11.37 9.79 1.70
CA PHE A 22 -11.99 8.60 1.12
C PHE A 22 -10.95 7.63 0.56
N ASN A 23 -9.97 8.14 -0.19
CA ASN A 23 -8.89 7.33 -0.74
C ASN A 23 -8.08 6.64 0.36
N HIS A 24 -7.71 7.37 1.42
CA HIS A 24 -6.97 6.81 2.55
C HIS A 24 -7.79 5.76 3.32
N HIS A 25 -9.07 6.01 3.60
CA HIS A 25 -9.93 5.05 4.29
C HIS A 25 -10.11 3.76 3.48
N LEU A 26 -10.35 3.88 2.18
CA LEU A 26 -10.51 2.73 1.30
C LEU A 26 -9.21 1.93 1.14
N ALA A 27 -8.06 2.61 1.01
CA ALA A 27 -6.75 1.96 1.09
C ALA A 27 -6.57 1.24 2.43
N GLY A 28 -6.98 1.85 3.54
CA GLY A 28 -6.96 1.27 4.88
C GLY A 28 -7.74 -0.04 4.96
N ILE A 29 -8.92 -0.11 4.35
CA ILE A 29 -9.71 -1.35 4.27
C ILE A 29 -8.92 -2.46 3.56
N PHE A 30 -8.30 -2.18 2.41
CA PHE A 30 -7.50 -3.18 1.69
C PHE A 30 -6.29 -3.64 2.53
N ILE A 31 -5.56 -2.72 3.15
CA ILE A 31 -4.39 -3.04 3.97
C ILE A 31 -4.80 -3.81 5.24
N LEU A 32 -5.94 -3.49 5.86
CA LEU A 32 -6.51 -4.27 6.96
C LEU A 32 -6.85 -5.69 6.53
N MET A 33 -7.44 -5.89 5.36
CA MET A 33 -7.71 -7.25 4.85
C MET A 33 -6.42 -8.07 4.72
N VAL A 34 -5.34 -7.46 4.21
CA VAL A 34 -4.02 -8.09 4.13
C VAL A 34 -3.48 -8.43 5.51
N GLY A 35 -3.43 -7.45 6.42
CA GLY A 35 -2.87 -7.61 7.76
C GLY A 35 -3.61 -8.64 8.59
N LEU A 36 -4.95 -8.63 8.54
CA LEU A 36 -5.76 -9.61 9.27
C LEU A 36 -5.60 -11.01 8.68
N THR A 37 -5.56 -11.16 7.33
CA THR A 37 -5.30 -12.46 6.68
C THR A 37 -3.95 -13.04 7.14
N GLU A 38 -2.91 -12.22 7.17
CA GLU A 38 -1.59 -12.62 7.66
C GLU A 38 -1.60 -12.92 9.16
N LEU A 39 -2.35 -12.17 9.97
CA LEU A 39 -2.46 -12.37 11.41
C LEU A 39 -3.14 -13.71 11.73
N TRP A 40 -4.25 -14.03 11.06
CA TRP A 40 -4.90 -15.34 11.20
C TRP A 40 -3.98 -16.48 10.80
N GLY A 41 -3.25 -16.33 9.70
CA GLY A 41 -2.24 -17.29 9.25
C GLY A 41 -1.13 -17.48 10.29
N ALA A 42 -0.60 -16.39 10.84
CA ALA A 42 0.45 -16.40 11.85
C ALA A 42 -0.01 -17.04 13.17
N LEU A 43 -1.27 -16.83 13.57
CA LEU A 43 -1.87 -17.45 14.76
C LEU A 43 -2.19 -18.94 14.59
N GLY A 44 -2.02 -19.50 13.39
CA GLY A 44 -2.34 -20.91 13.11
C GLY A 44 -3.82 -21.22 13.20
N ILE A 45 -4.68 -20.20 13.11
CA ILE A 45 -6.14 -20.38 13.15
C ILE A 45 -6.57 -21.04 11.84
N GLY A 46 -7.30 -22.15 11.93
CA GLY A 46 -7.77 -22.90 10.76
C GLY A 46 -8.60 -22.01 9.83
N MET A 47 -8.05 -21.69 8.66
CA MET A 47 -8.72 -20.89 7.63
C MET A 47 -9.29 -21.79 6.54
N LEU A 48 -10.47 -21.43 6.03
CA LEU A 48 -10.96 -22.00 4.78
C LEU A 48 -9.94 -21.70 3.67
N ALA A 49 -9.64 -22.67 2.82
CA ALA A 49 -8.57 -22.52 1.81
C ALA A 49 -8.76 -21.30 0.89
N TRP A 50 -10.02 -20.88 0.66
CA TRP A 50 -10.35 -19.71 -0.15
C TRP A 50 -9.97 -18.38 0.50
N SER A 51 -9.96 -18.26 1.83
CA SER A 51 -9.67 -16.96 2.48
C SER A 51 -8.21 -16.54 2.35
N ARG A 52 -7.31 -17.48 1.98
CA ARG A 52 -5.93 -17.14 1.58
C ARG A 52 -5.86 -16.32 0.28
N PHE A 53 -6.91 -16.34 -0.54
CA PHE A 53 -7.01 -15.49 -1.73
C PHE A 53 -7.29 -14.02 -1.41
N LEU A 54 -7.77 -13.71 -0.19
CA LEU A 54 -8.07 -12.32 0.19
C LEU A 54 -6.84 -11.42 0.13
N LEU A 55 -5.66 -11.94 0.50
CA LEU A 55 -4.41 -11.17 0.43
C LEU A 55 -4.07 -10.72 -0.99
N PRO A 56 -3.88 -11.63 -1.98
CA PRO A 56 -3.56 -11.20 -3.34
C PRO A 56 -4.69 -10.38 -3.97
N ALA A 57 -5.96 -10.69 -3.67
CA ALA A 57 -7.09 -9.92 -4.16
C ALA A 57 -7.12 -8.49 -3.62
N ALA A 58 -6.89 -8.30 -2.31
CA ALA A 58 -6.84 -6.98 -1.69
C ALA A 58 -5.68 -6.13 -2.23
N MET A 59 -4.49 -6.71 -2.39
CA MET A 59 -3.34 -5.99 -2.95
C MET A 59 -3.56 -5.63 -4.42
N PHE A 60 -4.08 -6.55 -5.22
CA PHE A 60 -4.40 -6.27 -6.62
C PHE A 60 -5.50 -5.20 -6.74
N GLY A 61 -6.56 -5.33 -5.93
CA GLY A 61 -7.65 -4.35 -5.85
C GLY A 61 -7.17 -2.96 -5.45
N ALA A 62 -6.35 -2.85 -4.41
CA ALA A 62 -5.72 -1.59 -4.00
C ALA A 62 -4.83 -1.00 -5.10
N GLY A 63 -4.09 -1.84 -5.82
CA GLY A 63 -3.26 -1.41 -6.94
C GLY A 63 -4.08 -0.86 -8.11
N VAL A 64 -5.18 -1.54 -8.50
CA VAL A 64 -6.13 -1.02 -9.50
C VAL A 64 -6.75 0.28 -9.02
N PHE A 65 -7.14 0.33 -7.75
CA PHE A 65 -7.76 1.50 -7.14
C PHE A 65 -6.85 2.72 -7.21
N LEU A 66 -5.61 2.63 -6.72
CA LEU A 66 -4.64 3.71 -6.82
C LEU A 66 -4.32 4.07 -8.27
N LEU A 67 -4.22 3.09 -9.18
CA LEU A 67 -3.93 3.40 -10.58
C LEU A 67 -4.97 4.36 -11.18
N ILE A 68 -6.24 4.18 -10.83
CA ILE A 68 -7.36 4.88 -11.45
C ILE A 68 -7.78 6.12 -10.67
N TRP A 69 -7.88 6.03 -9.34
CA TRP A 69 -8.53 7.03 -8.48
C TRP A 69 -7.61 7.74 -7.48
N SER A 70 -6.31 7.44 -7.43
CA SER A 70 -5.41 8.13 -6.49
C SER A 70 -5.41 9.65 -6.63
N ASP A 71 -5.49 10.15 -7.87
CA ASP A 71 -5.35 11.57 -8.19
C ASP A 71 -6.48 11.96 -9.16
N HIS A 72 -7.28 12.96 -8.78
CA HIS A 72 -8.46 13.38 -9.54
C HIS A 72 -8.11 13.90 -10.94
N GLU A 73 -7.01 14.66 -11.06
CA GLU A 73 -6.60 15.27 -12.34
C GLU A 73 -5.77 14.34 -13.22
N ALA A 74 -5.24 13.24 -12.68
CA ALA A 74 -4.33 12.38 -13.42
C ALA A 74 -5.07 11.41 -14.37
N TRP A 75 -4.35 10.95 -15.39
CA TRP A 75 -4.77 9.79 -16.17
C TRP A 75 -5.01 8.58 -15.23
N PRO A 76 -6.05 7.75 -15.46
CA PRO A 76 -6.89 7.69 -16.67
C PRO A 76 -8.21 8.46 -16.62
N ILE A 77 -8.58 9.05 -15.48
CA ILE A 77 -9.92 9.65 -15.30
C ILE A 77 -9.93 11.17 -15.40
N GLY A 78 -8.80 11.82 -15.13
CA GLY A 78 -8.68 13.27 -15.06
C GLY A 78 -8.31 13.93 -16.39
N SER A 79 -8.05 15.23 -16.31
CA SER A 79 -7.74 16.08 -17.46
C SER A 79 -6.32 15.87 -18.02
N MET A 80 -5.39 15.35 -17.21
CA MET A 80 -4.01 15.09 -17.62
C MET A 80 -3.92 13.87 -18.55
N SER A 81 -3.14 14.01 -19.62
CA SER A 81 -2.70 12.88 -20.42
C SER A 81 -1.69 12.01 -19.65
N LEU A 82 -1.49 10.75 -20.09
CA LEU A 82 -0.49 9.85 -19.51
C LEU A 82 0.91 10.48 -19.44
N ALA A 83 1.32 11.21 -20.49
CA ALA A 83 2.62 11.88 -20.53
C ALA A 83 2.71 13.00 -19.49
N GLN A 84 1.64 13.78 -19.29
CA GLN A 84 1.59 14.80 -18.25
C GLN A 84 1.61 14.17 -16.84
N THR A 85 0.88 13.07 -16.64
CA THR A 85 0.87 12.34 -15.36
C THR A 85 2.25 11.80 -14.98
N LEU A 86 3.01 11.27 -15.95
CA LEU A 86 4.29 10.60 -15.65
C LEU A 86 5.51 11.52 -15.77
N LEU A 87 5.43 12.56 -16.59
CA LEU A 87 6.58 13.43 -16.93
C LEU A 87 6.31 14.91 -16.61
N GLY A 88 5.16 15.25 -16.03
CA GLY A 88 4.76 16.62 -15.72
C GLY A 88 5.49 17.26 -14.53
N GLY A 89 6.29 16.48 -13.80
CA GLY A 89 7.10 16.97 -12.66
C GLY A 89 6.37 16.99 -11.32
N ASP A 90 5.13 16.51 -11.27
CA ASP A 90 4.40 16.29 -10.03
C ASP A 90 4.82 14.94 -9.42
N TRP A 91 5.67 15.01 -8.39
CA TRP A 91 6.23 13.82 -7.74
C TRP A 91 5.21 13.06 -6.88
N GLU A 92 4.17 13.74 -6.40
CA GLU A 92 3.10 13.12 -5.62
C GLU A 92 2.34 12.11 -6.48
N ILE A 93 1.86 12.56 -7.65
CA ILE A 93 1.17 11.73 -8.63
C ILE A 93 2.06 10.57 -9.09
N VAL A 94 3.34 10.83 -9.39
CA VAL A 94 4.27 9.78 -9.82
C VAL A 94 4.47 8.72 -8.73
N GLN A 95 4.54 9.12 -7.45
CA GLN A 95 4.62 8.17 -6.34
C GLN A 95 3.32 7.36 -6.21
N HIS A 96 2.14 7.98 -6.33
CA HIS A 96 0.87 7.28 -6.33
C HIS A 96 0.77 6.20 -7.42
N LYS A 97 1.16 6.53 -8.66
CA LYS A 97 1.19 5.55 -9.76
C LYS A 97 2.25 4.46 -9.54
N SER A 98 3.35 4.79 -8.88
CA SER A 98 4.37 3.80 -8.51
C SER A 98 3.87 2.84 -7.43
N TYR A 99 3.15 3.30 -6.41
CA TYR A 99 2.50 2.42 -5.42
C TYR A 99 1.49 1.48 -6.08
N ALA A 100 0.71 1.99 -7.03
CA ALA A 100 -0.21 1.17 -7.81
C ALA A 100 0.51 0.01 -8.52
N VAL A 101 1.63 0.29 -9.20
CA VAL A 101 2.44 -0.74 -9.89
C VAL A 101 3.03 -1.75 -8.90
N LEU A 102 3.54 -1.30 -7.75
CA LEU A 102 4.05 -2.20 -6.71
C LEU A 102 2.96 -3.14 -6.19
N LEU A 103 1.79 -2.61 -5.85
CA LEU A 103 0.65 -3.39 -5.34
C LEU A 103 0.09 -4.36 -6.37
N LEU A 104 -0.08 -3.94 -7.63
CA LEU A 104 -0.49 -4.81 -8.73
C LEU A 104 0.49 -5.96 -8.93
N SER A 105 1.80 -5.67 -8.87
CA SER A 105 2.84 -6.67 -9.02
C SER A 105 2.82 -7.69 -7.89
N VAL A 106 2.73 -7.25 -6.63
CA VAL A 106 2.62 -8.19 -5.49
C VAL A 106 1.33 -8.99 -5.56
N GLY A 107 0.18 -8.35 -5.78
CA GLY A 107 -1.11 -9.04 -5.88
C GLY A 107 -1.12 -10.11 -6.97
N MET A 108 -0.53 -9.81 -8.13
CA MET A 108 -0.36 -10.80 -9.21
C MET A 108 0.57 -11.94 -8.81
N ILE A 109 1.75 -11.65 -8.26
CA ILE A 109 2.73 -12.67 -7.86
C ILE A 109 2.13 -13.59 -6.79
N GLU A 110 1.56 -13.02 -5.72
CA GLU A 110 0.94 -13.80 -4.63
C GLU A 110 -0.28 -14.58 -5.13
N GLY A 111 -1.07 -14.02 -6.06
CA GLY A 111 -2.17 -14.73 -6.70
C GLY A 111 -1.71 -15.95 -7.51
N LEU A 112 -0.64 -15.80 -8.30
CA LEU A 112 -0.03 -16.90 -9.06
C LEU A 112 0.62 -17.95 -8.14
N ARG A 113 1.16 -17.54 -6.99
CA ARG A 113 1.66 -18.46 -5.95
C ARG A 113 0.52 -19.24 -5.30
N TRP A 114 -0.58 -18.57 -4.96
CA TRP A 114 -1.78 -19.21 -4.42
C TRP A 114 -2.37 -20.24 -5.39
N LEU A 115 -2.39 -19.94 -6.70
CA LEU A 115 -2.77 -20.87 -7.77
C LEU A 115 -1.76 -22.01 -8.00
N GLY A 116 -0.63 -22.02 -7.29
CA GLY A 116 0.42 -23.01 -7.43
C GLY A 116 1.19 -22.95 -8.76
N ARG A 117 1.12 -21.81 -9.48
CA ARG A 117 1.85 -21.56 -10.73
C ARG A 117 3.29 -21.10 -10.48
N LEU A 118 3.54 -20.41 -9.37
CA LEU A 118 4.87 -19.97 -8.93
C LEU A 118 5.29 -20.73 -7.66
N ARG A 119 5.96 -21.88 -7.83
CA ARG A 119 6.31 -22.77 -6.71
C ARG A 119 7.70 -22.54 -6.13
N HIS A 120 8.59 -21.91 -6.89
CA HIS A 120 9.95 -21.68 -6.46
C HIS A 120 9.99 -20.65 -5.32
N VAL A 121 10.76 -20.92 -4.26
CA VAL A 121 10.83 -20.08 -3.05
C VAL A 121 11.23 -18.63 -3.35
N PHE A 122 12.00 -18.39 -4.41
CA PHE A 122 12.34 -17.03 -4.87
C PHE A 122 11.12 -16.11 -4.98
N TRP A 123 9.96 -16.65 -5.38
CA TRP A 123 8.73 -15.86 -5.53
C TRP A 123 8.14 -15.37 -4.21
N SER A 124 8.68 -15.77 -3.04
CA SER A 124 8.30 -15.20 -1.75
C SER A 124 9.07 -13.93 -1.37
N ILE A 125 10.08 -13.54 -2.15
CA ILE A 125 10.92 -12.36 -1.89
C ILE A 125 10.28 -11.04 -2.36
N PRO A 126 9.57 -10.96 -3.51
CA PRO A 126 8.99 -9.70 -3.98
C PRO A 126 8.05 -9.04 -2.97
N PHE A 127 7.25 -9.80 -2.24
CA PHE A 127 6.31 -9.25 -1.26
C PHE A 127 7.01 -8.44 -0.15
N PRO A 128 7.92 -8.99 0.66
CA PRO A 128 8.64 -8.21 1.66
C PRO A 128 9.55 -7.14 1.05
N ALA A 129 10.15 -7.39 -0.12
CA ALA A 129 11.00 -6.40 -0.79
C ALA A 129 10.21 -5.16 -1.22
N PHE A 130 9.02 -5.34 -1.80
CA PHE A 130 8.19 -4.23 -2.26
C PHE A 130 7.52 -3.51 -1.10
N ALA A 131 7.27 -4.19 0.03
CA ALA A 131 6.88 -3.52 1.27
C ALA A 131 7.97 -2.57 1.80
N ILE A 132 9.25 -2.98 1.72
CA ILE A 132 10.38 -2.10 2.10
C ILE A 132 10.50 -0.93 1.13
N ILE A 133 10.46 -1.18 -0.18
CA ILE A 133 10.57 -0.12 -1.20
C ILE A 133 9.41 0.87 -1.06
N GLY A 134 8.17 0.37 -1.01
CA GLY A 134 6.98 1.20 -0.83
C GLY A 134 6.98 1.93 0.51
N GLY A 135 7.46 1.30 1.59
CA GLY A 135 7.60 1.96 2.90
C GLY A 135 8.63 3.09 2.90
N LEU A 136 9.76 2.92 2.21
CA LEU A 136 10.77 3.99 2.06
C LEU A 136 10.24 5.15 1.21
N MET A 137 9.51 4.84 0.14
CA MET A 137 8.83 5.86 -0.67
C MET A 137 7.81 6.62 0.17
N LEU A 138 6.98 5.91 0.95
CA LEU A 138 5.94 6.52 1.79
C LEU A 138 6.55 7.36 2.91
N PHE A 139 7.69 6.92 3.45
CA PHE A 139 8.43 7.70 4.44
C PHE A 139 8.90 9.06 3.90
N LEU A 140 9.23 9.12 2.61
CA LEU A 140 9.68 10.32 1.91
C LEU A 140 8.55 11.01 1.13
N HIS A 141 7.30 10.56 1.32
CA HIS A 141 6.16 11.14 0.62
C HIS A 141 5.77 12.46 1.26
N SER A 142 5.43 13.44 0.42
CA SER A 142 4.97 14.75 0.83
C SER A 142 3.96 15.25 -0.18
N HIS A 143 2.86 15.80 0.31
CA HIS A 143 1.94 16.55 -0.53
C HIS A 143 2.53 17.91 -0.87
N GLY A 144 2.12 18.46 -2.01
CA GLY A 144 2.51 19.80 -2.48
C GLY A 144 2.05 20.95 -1.57
N ASP A 145 1.72 22.12 -2.15
CA ASP A 145 1.19 23.26 -1.40
C ASP A 145 -0.20 22.91 -0.81
N HIS A 146 -0.21 22.34 0.40
CA HIS A 146 -1.40 21.90 1.12
C HIS A 146 -1.42 22.45 2.56
N PRO A 147 -2.55 23.01 3.06
CA PRO A 147 -2.65 23.55 4.42
C PRO A 147 -2.25 22.57 5.54
N SER A 148 -2.50 21.27 5.34
CA SER A 148 -2.17 20.19 6.27
C SER A 148 -0.90 19.41 5.91
N ALA A 149 -0.09 19.87 4.96
CA ALA A 149 1.05 19.12 4.40
C ALA A 149 1.97 18.49 5.47
N HIS A 150 2.24 19.21 6.57
CA HIS A 150 3.09 18.69 7.65
C HIS A 150 2.47 17.51 8.41
N LYS A 151 1.15 17.57 8.69
CA LYS A 151 0.42 16.49 9.37
C LYS A 151 0.41 15.25 8.49
N ILE A 152 0.09 15.43 7.21
CA ILE A 152 0.02 14.33 6.24
C ILE A 152 1.40 13.67 6.08
N ALA A 153 2.45 14.48 5.92
CA ALA A 153 3.82 13.97 5.82
C ALA A 153 4.25 13.20 7.09
N LEU A 154 3.83 13.64 8.28
CA LEU A 154 4.09 12.89 9.52
C LEU A 154 3.35 11.55 9.55
N ASP A 155 2.07 11.53 9.19
CA ASP A 155 1.29 10.29 9.12
C ASP A 155 1.91 9.30 8.14
N HIS A 156 2.30 9.77 6.96
CA HIS A 156 3.00 8.99 5.94
C HIS A 156 4.38 8.52 6.41
N ALA A 157 5.16 9.36 7.12
CA ALA A 157 6.42 8.96 7.72
C ALA A 157 6.26 7.84 8.76
N ILE A 158 5.22 7.90 9.58
CA ILE A 158 4.89 6.83 10.54
C ILE A 158 4.53 5.54 9.79
N MET A 159 3.61 5.61 8.81
CA MET A 159 3.22 4.45 8.02
C MET A 159 4.40 3.83 7.26
N GLY A 160 5.24 4.66 6.64
CA GLY A 160 6.44 4.24 5.93
C GLY A 160 7.43 3.52 6.85
N THR A 161 7.65 4.05 8.06
CA THR A 161 8.50 3.41 9.07
C THR A 161 7.96 2.03 9.47
N LEU A 162 6.65 1.94 9.73
CA LEU A 162 5.99 0.66 10.05
C LEU A 162 6.10 -0.33 8.88
N ALA A 163 5.92 0.11 7.64
CA ALA A 163 5.99 -0.73 6.44
C ALA A 163 7.41 -1.28 6.21
N VAL A 164 8.44 -0.45 6.41
CA VAL A 164 9.84 -0.89 6.34
C VAL A 164 10.15 -1.93 7.41
N ALA A 165 9.77 -1.65 8.67
CA ALA A 165 9.96 -2.59 9.78
C ALA A 165 9.23 -3.92 9.53
N ALA A 166 7.99 -3.85 9.03
CA ALA A 166 7.21 -5.00 8.62
C ALA A 166 7.95 -5.81 7.55
N GLY A 167 8.35 -5.18 6.44
CA GLY A 167 9.01 -5.86 5.33
C GLY A 167 10.28 -6.60 5.76
N PHE A 168 11.08 -6.02 6.67
CA PHE A 168 12.21 -6.72 7.28
C PHE A 168 11.79 -7.91 8.15
N CYS A 169 10.76 -7.79 8.98
CA CYS A 169 10.22 -8.91 9.76
C CYS A 169 9.81 -10.07 8.84
N LYS A 170 9.09 -9.77 7.75
CA LYS A 170 8.65 -10.79 6.79
C LYS A 170 9.82 -11.41 6.03
N LEU A 171 10.83 -10.62 5.66
CA LEU A 171 12.04 -11.13 5.01
C LEU A 171 12.82 -12.10 5.91
N VAL A 172 12.94 -11.78 7.21
CA VAL A 172 13.54 -12.69 8.20
C VAL A 172 12.71 -13.95 8.31
N SER A 173 11.38 -13.84 8.43
CA SER A 173 10.49 -14.99 8.53
C SER A 173 10.63 -15.95 7.35
N VAL A 174 10.64 -15.43 6.12
CA VAL A 174 10.85 -16.22 4.89
C VAL A 174 12.17 -17.00 4.92
N ARG A 175 13.24 -16.42 5.50
CA ARG A 175 14.55 -17.08 5.61
C ARG A 175 14.60 -18.11 6.73
N THR A 176 13.87 -17.91 7.83
CA THR A 176 13.92 -18.78 9.02
C THR A 176 12.94 -19.96 8.97
N THR A 177 11.86 -19.86 8.19
CA THR A 177 10.77 -20.87 8.14
C THR A 177 11.08 -22.03 7.17
N MET A 178 12.35 -22.18 6.76
CA MET A 178 12.86 -23.33 5.99
C MET A 178 13.88 -24.10 6.86
N PRO A 179 13.87 -25.44 6.99
CA PRO A 179 12.81 -26.43 7.05
C PRO A 179 12.82 -27.14 8.43
N SER A 180 12.00 -26.72 9.38
CA SER A 180 11.72 -27.51 10.58
C SER A 180 10.21 -27.72 10.64
N GLY A 181 9.77 -28.97 10.46
CA GLY A 181 8.36 -29.38 10.32
C GLY A 181 7.52 -29.24 11.58
N THR A 182 7.72 -28.18 12.35
CA THR A 182 6.91 -27.83 13.52
C THR A 182 5.99 -26.66 13.16
N ASN A 183 4.71 -26.76 13.52
CA ASN A 183 3.74 -25.66 13.50
C ASN A 183 4.13 -24.61 14.55
N HIS A 184 5.24 -23.91 14.33
CA HIS A 184 5.70 -22.86 15.24
C HIS A 184 5.19 -21.51 14.73
N VAL A 185 4.43 -20.82 15.58
CA VAL A 185 4.06 -19.42 15.36
C VAL A 185 5.34 -18.60 15.33
N SER A 186 5.72 -18.10 14.15
CA SER A 186 6.89 -17.24 14.01
C SER A 186 6.58 -15.87 14.61
N ARG A 187 7.33 -15.47 15.64
CA ARG A 187 7.24 -14.11 16.19
C ARG A 187 7.41 -13.02 15.12
N TRP A 188 8.15 -13.33 14.05
CA TRP A 188 8.36 -12.42 12.92
C TRP A 188 7.15 -12.32 12.01
N ASP A 189 6.40 -13.42 11.81
CA ASP A 189 5.12 -13.37 11.09
C ASP A 189 4.05 -12.60 11.90
N LEU A 190 4.03 -12.77 13.22
CA LEU A 190 3.16 -11.97 14.09
C LEU A 190 3.53 -10.48 14.07
N ALA A 191 4.82 -10.15 14.15
CA ALA A 191 5.28 -8.76 14.08
C ALA A 191 4.93 -8.12 12.73
N TRP A 192 5.18 -8.84 11.63
CA TRP A 192 4.75 -8.44 10.28
C TRP A 192 3.24 -8.14 10.24
N ALA A 193 2.42 -9.11 10.62
CA ALA A 193 0.97 -8.96 10.55
C ALA A 193 0.47 -7.82 11.44
N GLY A 194 1.04 -7.69 12.64
CA GLY A 194 0.75 -6.60 13.58
C GLY A 194 1.03 -5.23 12.99
N PHE A 195 2.20 -5.02 12.38
CA PHE A 195 2.52 -3.75 11.73
C PHE A 195 1.60 -3.43 10.55
N ILE A 196 1.25 -4.42 9.72
CA ILE A 196 0.31 -4.19 8.61
C ILE A 196 -1.09 -3.84 9.12
N VAL A 197 -1.55 -4.49 10.20
CA VAL A 197 -2.82 -4.12 10.86
C VAL A 197 -2.77 -2.69 11.39
N LEU A 198 -1.67 -2.28 12.04
CA LEU A 198 -1.51 -0.91 12.54
C LEU A 198 -1.56 0.13 11.42
N ILE A 199 -0.90 -0.12 10.28
CA ILE A 199 -0.98 0.76 9.10
C ILE A 199 -2.42 0.85 8.59
N GLY A 200 -3.09 -0.30 8.46
CA GLY A 200 -4.49 -0.33 8.02
C GLY A 200 -5.43 0.44 8.95
N LEU A 201 -5.22 0.35 10.27
CA LEU A 201 -5.97 1.14 11.26
C LEU A 201 -5.65 2.62 11.15
N GLN A 202 -4.37 2.99 11.00
CA GLN A 202 -3.96 4.39 10.84
C GLN A 202 -4.62 5.01 9.60
N LEU A 203 -4.65 4.29 8.48
CA LEU A 203 -5.35 4.70 7.26
C LEU A 203 -6.86 4.83 7.46
N LEU A 204 -7.50 3.94 8.23
CA LEU A 204 -8.94 4.00 8.48
C LEU A 204 -9.34 5.19 9.36
N PHE A 205 -8.44 5.63 10.25
CA PHE A 205 -8.62 6.81 11.10
C PHE A 205 -7.91 8.05 10.56
N TYR A 206 -7.38 7.98 9.34
CA TYR A 206 -6.76 9.11 8.69
C TYR A 206 -7.77 10.24 8.57
N SER A 207 -7.28 11.46 8.75
CA SER A 207 -8.01 12.68 8.49
C SER A 207 -6.99 13.70 8.07
N GLU A 208 -7.31 14.46 7.06
CA GLU A 208 -6.49 15.58 6.60
C GLU A 208 -6.51 16.77 7.58
#